data_AF-A0A497PTE3-F1
#
_entry.id   AF-A0A497PTE3-F1
#
_cell.length_a   1.000
_cell.length_b   1.000
_cell.length_c   1.000
_cell.angle_alpha   90.00
_cell.angle_beta   90.00
_cell.angle_gamma   90.00
#
_symmetry.space_group_name_H-M   'P 1'
#
loop_
_entity.id
_entity.type
_entity.pdbx_description
1 polymer ?
#
loop_
_entity_poly.entity_id
_entity_poly.type
_entity_poly.pdbx_seq_one_letter_code
_entity_poly.pdbx_strand_id
1 'polypeptide(L)'
;MTMTDDLSAMSHRFDLEKTMRDRYPNFKVTYFTIPWDIRFNIDNKQGTPVTEYPDFCDHVKQAVDDGWMEIALHGLTHAPQEFLSLTYDEAKKRAMIGLKLFENKGIKTNGLFKAPFWLLNENAKKGVESLGLKVVEDGYYNWNLKDKMPKKKKLLAHGHIADGNGVDNGMDETLLNLFKVPENAEWVFLSEEL
;
A
#
# COMPACT_ATOMS: atom_id res chain seq x y z
N MET A 1 16.45 1.43 3.15
CA MET A 1 15.60 0.38 2.55
C MET A 1 14.18 0.85 2.71
N THR A 2 13.41 0.83 1.64
CA THR A 2 11.99 1.17 1.67
C THR A 2 11.23 -0.03 1.16
N MET A 3 10.17 -0.42 1.85
CA MET A 3 9.27 -1.47 1.40
C MET A 3 7.88 -0.90 1.20
N THR A 4 7.26 -1.32 0.10
CA THR A 4 5.99 -0.82 -0.36
C THR A 4 5.14 -1.94 -0.89
N ASP A 5 3.86 -1.87 -0.55
CA ASP A 5 3.03 -3.04 -0.59
C ASP A 5 1.54 -2.63 -0.64
N ASP A 6 0.69 -3.46 -1.23
CA ASP A 6 -0.75 -3.31 -1.23
C ASP A 6 -1.35 -3.94 0.03
N LEU A 7 -2.15 -3.17 0.76
CA LEU A 7 -2.81 -3.64 1.97
C LEU A 7 -4.33 -3.53 1.85
N SER A 8 -5.05 -4.54 2.32
CA SER A 8 -6.48 -4.41 2.57
C SER A 8 -6.91 -5.23 3.77
N ALA A 9 -8.08 -4.91 4.33
CA ALA A 9 -8.64 -5.67 5.45
C ALA A 9 -8.94 -7.14 5.14
N MET A 10 -8.97 -7.51 3.86
CA MET A 10 -9.21 -8.89 3.42
C MET A 10 -7.93 -9.60 2.95
N SER A 11 -6.84 -8.85 2.78
CA SER A 11 -5.55 -9.34 2.30
C SER A 11 -4.46 -8.67 3.12
N HIS A 12 -4.23 -9.22 4.31
CA HIS A 12 -3.19 -8.76 5.23
C HIS A 12 -2.45 -9.96 5.83
N ARG A 13 -1.20 -9.74 6.25
CA ARG A 13 -0.32 -10.72 6.90
C ARG A 13 0.46 -10.09 8.05
N PHE A 14 -0.28 -9.59 9.05
CA PHE A 14 0.29 -9.00 10.26
C PHE A 14 1.23 -9.95 11.02
N ASP A 15 1.08 -11.27 10.84
CA ASP A 15 2.03 -12.29 11.31
C ASP A 15 3.42 -12.16 10.66
N LEU A 16 3.47 -11.88 9.35
CA LEU A 16 4.71 -11.65 8.63
C LEU A 16 5.31 -10.30 8.98
N GLU A 17 4.49 -9.27 9.16
CA GLU A 17 4.95 -7.96 9.65
C GLU A 17 5.62 -8.07 11.02
N LYS A 18 5.01 -8.83 11.95
CA LYS A 18 5.64 -9.14 13.23
C LYS A 18 6.99 -9.83 13.04
N THR A 19 7.06 -10.82 12.16
CA THR A 19 8.31 -11.54 11.87
C THR A 19 9.40 -10.59 11.33
N MET A 20 9.03 -9.65 10.45
CA MET A 20 9.93 -8.62 9.95
C MET A 20 10.41 -7.70 11.08
N ARG A 21 9.52 -7.25 11.97
CA ARG A 21 9.87 -6.40 13.10
C ARG A 21 10.75 -7.10 14.14
N ASP A 22 10.52 -8.39 14.40
CA ASP A 22 11.35 -9.19 15.30
C ASP A 22 12.80 -9.28 14.78
N ARG A 23 12.98 -9.32 13.45
CA ARG A 23 14.30 -9.37 12.79
C ARG A 23 14.95 -8.00 12.59
N TYR A 24 14.15 -6.98 12.29
CA TYR A 24 14.59 -5.62 11.96
C TYR A 24 13.97 -4.63 12.96
N PRO A 25 14.64 -4.30 14.09
CA PRO A 25 14.07 -3.48 15.15
C PRO A 25 13.65 -2.07 14.73
N ASN A 26 14.24 -1.54 13.66
CA ASN A 26 13.94 -0.24 13.07
C ASN A 26 13.06 -0.36 11.80
N PHE A 27 12.40 -1.50 11.58
CA PHE A 27 11.58 -1.74 10.40
C PHE A 27 10.55 -0.63 10.18
N LYS A 28 10.45 -0.18 8.94
CA LYS A 28 9.46 0.79 8.46
C LYS A 28 8.91 0.31 7.13
N VAL A 29 7.61 0.51 6.91
CA VAL A 29 6.92 0.12 5.68
C VAL A 29 5.85 1.16 5.32
N THR A 30 5.69 1.43 4.02
CA THR A 30 4.59 2.24 3.50
C THR A 30 3.62 1.35 2.73
N TYR A 31 2.39 1.18 3.22
CA TYR A 31 1.35 0.42 2.55
C TYR A 31 0.46 1.34 1.70
N PHE A 32 0.31 1.00 0.43
CA PHE A 32 -0.76 1.52 -0.42
C PHE A 32 -2.04 0.74 -0.09
N THR A 33 -2.89 1.34 0.74
CA THR A 33 -4.03 0.64 1.34
C THR A 33 -5.30 0.91 0.56
N ILE A 34 -6.09 -0.17 0.34
CA ILE A 34 -7.35 -0.15 -0.39
C ILE A 34 -8.48 0.00 0.63
N PRO A 35 -9.19 1.14 0.65
CA PRO A 35 -10.21 1.42 1.66
C PRO A 35 -11.53 0.68 1.43
N TRP A 36 -11.80 0.13 0.24
CA TRP A 36 -13.02 -0.64 -0.05
C TRP A 36 -12.73 -1.77 -1.07
N ASP A 37 -11.95 -2.77 -0.67
CA ASP A 37 -11.49 -3.82 -1.58
C ASP A 37 -12.64 -4.72 -2.09
N ILE A 38 -12.86 -4.73 -3.40
CA ILE A 38 -13.89 -5.55 -4.04
C ILE A 38 -13.38 -6.92 -4.50
N ARG A 39 -12.07 -7.18 -4.44
CA ARG A 39 -11.46 -8.39 -5.01
C ARG A 39 -11.82 -9.67 -4.24
N PHE A 40 -12.05 -9.55 -2.93
CA PHE A 40 -12.16 -10.71 -2.03
C PHE A 40 -13.59 -11.03 -1.57
N ASN A 41 -14.61 -10.35 -2.11
CA ASN A 41 -16.01 -10.62 -1.78
C ASN A 41 -16.73 -11.35 -2.94
N ILE A 42 -16.53 -12.68 -2.98
CA ILE A 42 -17.02 -13.56 -4.06
C ILE A 42 -18.55 -13.62 -4.09
N ASP A 43 -19.20 -13.53 -2.93
CA ASP A 43 -20.64 -13.76 -2.81
C ASP A 43 -21.48 -12.51 -3.10
N ASN A 44 -20.96 -11.30 -2.81
CA ASN A 44 -21.74 -10.06 -2.94
C ASN A 44 -21.23 -9.08 -4.00
N LYS A 45 -20.07 -9.28 -4.63
CA LYS A 45 -19.46 -8.43 -5.69
C LYS A 45 -19.35 -6.92 -5.39
N GLN A 46 -19.83 -6.44 -4.25
CA GLN A 46 -19.86 -5.03 -3.87
C GLN A 46 -18.65 -4.64 -2.99
N GLY A 47 -17.80 -5.59 -2.62
CA GLY A 47 -16.73 -5.39 -1.64
C GLY A 47 -17.27 -5.01 -0.25
N THR A 48 -16.36 -4.73 0.67
CA THR A 48 -16.72 -4.23 2.00
C THR A 48 -15.77 -3.07 2.35
N PRO A 49 -16.27 -1.92 2.79
CA PRO A 49 -15.40 -0.83 3.21
C PRO A 49 -14.60 -1.23 4.45
N VAL A 50 -13.39 -0.69 4.57
CA VAL A 50 -12.46 -0.91 5.69
C VAL A 50 -13.12 -0.60 7.04
N THR A 51 -14.15 0.25 7.04
CA THR A 51 -14.88 0.65 8.25
C THR A 51 -15.59 -0.49 8.97
N GLU A 52 -15.87 -1.60 8.26
CA GLU A 52 -16.50 -2.79 8.82
C GLU A 52 -15.50 -3.76 9.47
N TYR A 53 -14.20 -3.43 9.45
CA TYR A 53 -13.12 -4.25 10.00
C TYR A 53 -12.41 -3.52 11.16
N PRO A 54 -13.04 -3.45 12.35
CA PRO A 54 -12.49 -2.71 13.49
C PRO A 54 -11.11 -3.22 13.91
N ASP A 55 -10.90 -4.54 14.00
CA ASP A 55 -9.63 -5.12 14.42
C ASP A 55 -8.48 -4.74 13.47
N PHE A 56 -8.74 -4.75 12.16
CA PHE A 56 -7.79 -4.27 11.16
C PHE A 56 -7.49 -2.78 11.34
N CYS A 57 -8.53 -1.96 11.50
CA CYS A 57 -8.38 -0.51 11.68
C CYS A 57 -7.57 -0.18 12.94
N ASP A 58 -7.86 -0.85 14.05
CA ASP A 58 -7.20 -0.64 15.33
C ASP A 58 -5.73 -1.06 15.23
N HIS A 59 -5.43 -2.19 14.58
CA HIS A 59 -4.06 -2.62 14.31
C HIS A 59 -3.30 -1.59 13.47
N VAL A 60 -3.85 -1.18 12.32
CA VAL A 60 -3.21 -0.22 11.42
C VAL A 60 -3.02 1.13 12.10
N LYS A 61 -4.02 1.62 12.83
CA LYS A 61 -3.93 2.87 13.56
C LYS A 61 -2.81 2.81 14.61
N GLN A 62 -2.77 1.74 15.41
CA GLN A 62 -1.71 1.55 16.40
C GLN A 62 -0.34 1.46 15.73
N ALA A 63 -0.22 0.76 14.60
CA ALA A 63 1.02 0.62 13.85
C ALA A 63 1.55 1.97 13.31
N VAL A 64 0.63 2.82 12.85
CA VAL A 64 0.93 4.20 12.42
C VAL A 64 1.35 5.06 13.60
N ASP A 65 0.63 5.00 14.72
CA ASP A 65 0.96 5.78 15.92
C ASP A 65 2.27 5.31 16.58
N ASP A 66 2.60 4.02 16.49
CA ASP A 66 3.90 3.43 16.89
C ASP A 66 5.06 3.84 15.96
N GLY A 67 4.77 4.43 14.80
CA GLY A 67 5.77 5.02 13.91
C GLY A 67 6.56 4.05 13.02
N TRP A 68 6.06 2.83 12.81
CA TRP A 68 6.69 1.84 11.91
C TRP A 68 5.88 1.56 10.63
N MET A 69 4.63 2.03 10.56
CA MET A 69 3.77 1.89 9.40
C MET A 69 3.33 3.25 8.85
N GLU A 70 3.35 3.41 7.53
CA GLU A 70 2.69 4.50 6.83
C GLU A 70 1.57 3.99 5.93
N ILE A 71 0.49 4.75 5.87
CA ILE A 71 -0.65 4.45 5.00
C ILE A 71 -0.73 5.48 3.88
N ALA A 72 -0.66 5.00 2.65
CA ALA A 72 -0.92 5.73 1.41
C ALA A 72 -2.24 5.24 0.79
N LEU A 73 -2.88 6.06 -0.04
CA LEU A 73 -4.13 5.68 -0.68
C LEU A 73 -3.89 4.84 -1.94
N HIS A 74 -4.57 3.70 -2.07
CA HIS A 74 -4.48 2.84 -3.26
C HIS A 74 -5.80 2.74 -4.05
N GLY A 75 -6.19 3.84 -4.68
CA GLY A 75 -7.54 3.94 -5.25
C GLY A 75 -8.64 3.89 -4.18
N LEU A 76 -9.87 3.54 -4.57
CA LEU A 76 -10.98 3.30 -3.64
C LEU A 76 -11.28 1.81 -3.55
N THR A 77 -11.50 1.15 -4.70
CA THR A 77 -12.00 -0.22 -4.74
C THR A 77 -11.00 -1.28 -5.20
N HIS A 78 -9.90 -0.84 -5.82
CA HIS A 78 -8.97 -1.69 -6.54
C HIS A 78 -9.64 -2.42 -7.74
N ALA A 79 -10.58 -1.74 -8.40
CA ALA A 79 -11.19 -2.26 -9.61
C ALA A 79 -10.20 -2.13 -10.78
N PRO A 80 -10.18 -3.08 -11.74
CA PRO A 80 -9.41 -2.90 -12.97
C PRO A 80 -9.79 -1.59 -13.67
N GLN A 81 -8.79 -0.81 -14.09
CA GLN A 81 -8.97 0.46 -14.80
C GLN A 81 -9.76 1.53 -14.01
N GLU A 82 -9.82 1.43 -12.68
CA GLU A 82 -10.65 2.28 -11.81
C GLU A 82 -10.47 3.79 -12.04
N PHE A 83 -9.26 4.22 -12.39
CA PHE A 83 -8.89 5.61 -12.64
C PHE A 83 -8.49 5.91 -14.09
N LEU A 84 -8.60 4.93 -15.00
CA LEU A 84 -8.11 5.07 -16.38
C LEU A 84 -9.01 5.96 -17.25
N SER A 85 -10.31 6.01 -16.98
CA SER A 85 -11.30 6.75 -17.78
C SER A 85 -12.01 7.86 -17.02
N LEU A 86 -11.63 8.11 -15.76
CA LEU A 86 -12.29 9.12 -14.94
C LEU A 86 -11.99 10.54 -15.42
N THR A 87 -12.99 11.39 -15.28
CA THR A 87 -12.83 12.84 -15.30
C THR A 87 -12.12 13.33 -14.04
N TYR A 88 -11.69 14.60 -14.07
CA TYR A 88 -11.08 15.27 -12.93
C TYR A 88 -11.95 15.18 -11.65
N ASP A 89 -13.24 15.52 -11.77
CA ASP A 89 -14.15 15.56 -10.61
C ASP A 89 -14.47 14.17 -10.07
N GLU A 90 -14.59 13.17 -10.94
CA GLU A 90 -14.83 11.79 -10.54
C GLU A 90 -13.62 11.21 -9.78
N ALA A 91 -12.40 11.44 -10.29
CA ALA A 91 -11.18 10.98 -9.63
C ALA A 91 -10.97 11.67 -8.28
N LYS A 92 -11.17 12.98 -8.23
CA LYS A 92 -11.13 13.77 -6.98
C LYS A 92 -12.14 13.23 -5.96
N LYS A 93 -13.40 13.04 -6.37
CA LYS A 93 -14.45 12.52 -5.50
C LYS A 93 -14.10 11.12 -4.98
N ARG A 94 -13.60 10.24 -5.85
CA ARG A 94 -13.25 8.87 -5.48
C ARG A 94 -12.08 8.81 -4.50
N ALA A 95 -11.03 9.57 -4.74
CA ALA A 95 -9.90 9.68 -3.80
C ALA A 95 -10.33 10.27 -2.45
N MET A 96 -11.15 11.34 -2.47
CA MET A 96 -11.68 11.96 -1.25
C MET A 96 -12.52 10.98 -0.42
N ILE A 97 -13.35 10.15 -1.05
CA ILE A 97 -14.11 9.09 -0.34
C ILE A 97 -13.15 8.12 0.35
N GLY A 98 -12.11 7.67 -0.36
CA GLY A 98 -11.08 6.77 0.20
C GLY A 98 -10.39 7.37 1.42
N LEU A 99 -9.95 8.63 1.34
CA LEU A 99 -9.37 9.35 2.48
C LEU A 99 -10.35 9.45 3.66
N LYS A 100 -11.63 9.76 3.39
CA LYS A 100 -12.65 9.86 4.44
C LYS A 100 -12.92 8.53 5.15
N LEU A 101 -12.80 7.40 4.46
CA LEU A 101 -12.92 6.08 5.10
C LEU A 101 -11.80 5.84 6.13
N PHE A 102 -10.57 6.24 5.83
CA PHE A 102 -9.46 6.18 6.80
C PHE A 102 -9.62 7.19 7.94
N GLU A 103 -9.98 8.44 7.62
CA GLU A 103 -10.20 9.51 8.60
C GLU A 103 -11.28 9.14 9.62
N ASN A 104 -12.38 8.51 9.17
CA ASN A 104 -13.48 8.05 10.04
C ASN A 104 -13.04 6.99 11.07
N LYS A 105 -11.90 6.34 10.85
CA LYS A 105 -11.27 5.38 11.78
C LYS A 105 -10.05 5.95 12.49
N GLY A 106 -9.73 7.22 12.27
CA GLY A 106 -8.57 7.89 12.84
C GLY A 106 -7.24 7.40 12.28
N ILE A 107 -7.25 6.76 11.10
CA ILE A 107 -6.03 6.31 10.42
C ILE A 107 -5.46 7.50 9.64
N LYS A 108 -4.24 7.92 9.98
CA LYS A 108 -3.54 9.01 9.30
C LYS A 108 -2.93 8.49 8.00
N THR A 109 -3.13 9.22 6.91
CA THR A 109 -2.49 8.93 5.62
C THR A 109 -1.28 9.84 5.39
N ASN A 110 -0.24 9.36 4.71
CA ASN A 110 0.99 10.11 4.44
C ASN A 110 0.93 11.07 3.25
N GLY A 111 -0.23 11.15 2.56
CA GLY A 111 -0.42 12.02 1.39
C GLY A 111 0.08 11.43 0.06
N LEU A 112 0.52 10.17 0.03
CA LEU A 112 0.82 9.49 -1.23
C LEU A 112 -0.43 8.81 -1.81
N PHE A 113 -0.46 8.69 -3.14
CA PHE A 113 -1.49 7.98 -3.88
C PHE A 113 -0.87 7.06 -4.93
N LYS A 114 -1.41 5.85 -5.07
CA LYS A 114 -1.12 4.93 -6.18
C LYS A 114 -2.43 4.49 -6.82
N ALA A 115 -2.55 4.60 -8.14
CA ALA A 115 -3.69 4.03 -8.85
C ALA A 115 -3.58 2.50 -8.92
N PRO A 116 -4.71 1.75 -8.75
CA PRO A 116 -4.75 0.31 -9.02
C PRO A 116 -4.17 -0.03 -10.38
N PHE A 117 -3.31 -1.06 -10.42
CA PHE A 117 -2.61 -1.50 -11.64
C PHE A 117 -1.75 -0.41 -12.32
N TRP A 118 -1.46 0.70 -11.63
CA TRP A 118 -0.79 1.88 -12.20
C TRP A 118 -1.55 2.53 -13.37
N LEU A 119 -2.86 2.27 -13.49
CA LEU A 119 -3.68 2.76 -14.59
C LEU A 119 -4.38 4.06 -14.19
N LEU A 120 -3.79 5.18 -14.59
CA LEU A 120 -4.25 6.53 -14.28
C LEU A 120 -4.12 7.42 -15.53
N ASN A 121 -5.18 8.16 -15.88
CA ASN A 121 -5.10 9.17 -16.93
C ASN A 121 -4.74 10.57 -16.35
N GLU A 122 -4.37 11.50 -17.23
CA GLU A 122 -3.97 12.87 -16.85
C GLU A 122 -5.05 13.67 -16.10
N ASN A 123 -6.33 13.52 -16.48
CA ASN A 123 -7.42 14.22 -15.80
C ASN A 123 -7.62 13.68 -14.38
N ALA A 124 -7.56 12.36 -14.24
CA ALA A 124 -7.67 11.68 -12.98
C ALA A 124 -6.49 12.01 -12.05
N LYS A 125 -5.25 12.04 -12.59
CA LYS A 125 -4.06 12.50 -11.88
C LYS A 125 -4.25 13.90 -11.31
N LYS A 126 -4.65 14.87 -12.13
CA LYS A 126 -4.94 16.25 -11.67
C LYS A 126 -6.03 16.29 -10.59
N GLY A 127 -7.07 15.45 -10.73
CA GLY A 127 -8.14 15.33 -9.75
C GLY A 127 -7.63 14.91 -8.37
N VAL A 128 -6.80 13.86 -8.35
CA VAL A 128 -6.14 13.34 -7.15
C VAL A 128 -5.16 14.38 -6.56
N GLU A 129 -4.28 14.96 -7.37
CA GLU A 129 -3.28 15.94 -6.92
C GLU A 129 -3.91 17.22 -6.36
N SER A 130 -5.12 17.58 -6.82
CA SER A 130 -5.86 18.73 -6.27
C SER A 130 -6.29 18.58 -4.81
N LEU A 131 -6.20 17.37 -4.25
CA LEU A 131 -6.41 17.08 -2.83
C LEU A 131 -5.11 17.20 -2.00
N GLY A 132 -4.00 17.61 -2.64
CA GLY A 132 -2.68 17.65 -2.01
C GLY A 132 -1.98 16.28 -1.96
N LEU A 133 -2.50 15.29 -2.68
CA LEU A 133 -1.89 13.97 -2.77
C LEU A 133 -0.78 13.95 -3.82
N LYS A 134 0.36 13.32 -3.51
CA LYS A 134 1.43 13.04 -4.47
C LYS A 134 1.19 11.69 -5.13
N VAL A 135 0.99 11.69 -6.44
CA VAL A 135 0.83 10.46 -7.21
C VAL A 135 2.19 9.79 -7.38
N VAL A 136 2.27 8.54 -6.94
CA VAL A 136 3.38 7.63 -7.22
C VAL A 136 3.04 6.92 -8.53
N GLU A 137 3.98 6.88 -9.45
CA GLU A 137 3.86 6.21 -10.76
C GLU A 137 4.71 4.94 -10.79
N ASP A 138 4.45 4.08 -11.79
CA ASP A 138 5.20 2.84 -11.95
C ASP A 138 6.69 3.10 -12.15
N GLY A 139 7.54 2.15 -11.75
CA GLY A 139 9.00 2.25 -11.86
C GLY A 139 9.69 3.09 -10.78
N TYR A 140 8.98 3.58 -9.76
CA TYR A 140 9.60 4.24 -8.59
C TYR A 140 10.51 3.28 -7.77
N TYR A 141 10.29 1.97 -7.87
CA TYR A 141 11.03 0.94 -7.16
C TYR A 141 12.19 0.42 -7.99
N ASN A 142 13.22 -0.13 -7.34
CA ASN A 142 14.41 -0.68 -7.98
C ASN A 142 14.67 -2.16 -7.67
N TRP A 143 13.76 -2.77 -6.90
CA TRP A 143 13.76 -4.18 -6.57
C TRP A 143 12.31 -4.68 -6.42
N ASN A 144 11.92 -5.68 -7.22
CA ASN A 144 10.71 -6.45 -6.95
C ASN A 144 11.10 -7.64 -6.04
N LEU A 145 10.34 -7.90 -4.97
CA LEU A 145 10.72 -8.92 -3.99
C LEU A 145 10.88 -10.34 -4.56
N LYS A 146 10.21 -10.67 -5.68
CA LYS A 146 10.37 -11.96 -6.36
C LYS A 146 11.72 -12.12 -7.06
N ASP A 147 12.32 -10.99 -7.42
CA ASP A 147 13.58 -10.96 -8.14
C ASP A 147 14.78 -11.07 -7.18
N LYS A 148 15.93 -11.41 -7.75
CA LYS A 148 17.20 -11.41 -7.04
C LYS A 148 17.51 -10.00 -6.51
N MET A 149 17.81 -9.89 -5.22
CA MET A 149 18.19 -8.64 -4.57
C MET A 149 19.35 -7.95 -5.34
N PRO A 150 19.18 -6.70 -5.78
CA PRO A 150 20.20 -5.99 -6.53
C PRO A 150 21.34 -5.55 -5.60
N LYS A 151 22.56 -5.45 -6.15
CA LYS A 151 23.73 -4.95 -5.43
C LYS A 151 23.75 -3.42 -5.40
N LYS A 152 22.75 -2.81 -4.77
CA LYS A 152 22.62 -1.35 -4.61
C LYS A 152 22.71 -0.96 -3.14
N LYS A 153 23.24 0.24 -2.86
CA LYS A 153 23.29 0.80 -1.49
C LYS A 153 21.89 1.15 -0.97
N LYS A 154 21.05 1.69 -1.85
CA LYS A 154 19.67 2.08 -1.57
C LYS A 154 18.72 1.15 -2.33
N LEU A 155 17.82 0.51 -1.58
CA LEU A 155 16.82 -0.40 -2.08
C LEU A 155 15.44 0.21 -1.88
N LEU A 156 14.71 0.36 -2.98
CA LEU A 156 13.29 0.70 -3.00
C LEU A 156 12.58 -0.56 -3.48
N ALA A 157 11.97 -1.27 -2.55
CA ALA A 157 11.37 -2.56 -2.79
C ALA A 157 9.86 -2.45 -2.97
N HIS A 158 9.35 -3.21 -3.93
CA HIS A 158 7.93 -3.40 -4.16
C HIS A 158 7.56 -4.89 -4.04
N GLY A 159 6.53 -5.17 -3.25
CA GLY A 159 5.93 -6.50 -3.05
C GLY A 159 4.42 -6.41 -2.86
N HIS A 160 3.81 -7.54 -2.51
CA HIS A 160 2.46 -7.63 -1.97
C HIS A 160 2.51 -8.31 -0.58
N ILE A 161 1.56 -8.02 0.32
CA ILE A 161 1.63 -8.50 1.71
C ILE A 161 1.19 -9.96 1.79
N ALA A 162 0.35 -10.34 0.85
CA ALA A 162 -0.05 -11.69 0.51
C ALA A 162 -0.11 -11.79 -1.01
N ASP A 163 0.15 -12.98 -1.56
CA ASP A 163 -0.15 -13.25 -2.96
C ASP A 163 -1.67 -13.09 -3.23
N GLY A 164 -1.96 -12.56 -4.41
CA GLY A 164 -3.30 -12.45 -4.94
C GLY A 164 -3.27 -12.57 -6.46
N ASN A 165 -3.96 -13.58 -6.99
CA ASN A 165 -4.19 -13.76 -8.42
C ASN A 165 -2.94 -13.99 -9.29
N GLY A 166 -1.93 -14.70 -8.77
CA GLY A 166 -0.77 -15.14 -9.56
C GLY A 166 0.30 -14.06 -9.72
N VAL A 167 0.46 -13.21 -8.71
CA VAL A 167 1.52 -12.21 -8.66
C VAL A 167 2.53 -12.72 -7.63
N ASP A 168 3.49 -13.53 -8.09
CA ASP A 168 4.48 -14.26 -7.26
C ASP A 168 5.49 -13.36 -6.50
N ASN A 169 5.09 -12.19 -5.99
CA ASN A 169 5.89 -11.28 -5.16
C ASN A 169 5.21 -10.93 -3.83
N GLY A 170 4.34 -11.82 -3.34
CA GLY A 170 3.85 -11.77 -1.97
C GLY A 170 4.98 -11.93 -0.94
N MET A 171 4.83 -11.34 0.24
CA MET A 171 5.82 -11.42 1.31
C MET A 171 5.97 -12.84 1.83
N ASP A 172 4.93 -13.67 1.76
CA ASP A 172 4.98 -15.08 2.12
C ASP A 172 5.91 -15.89 1.23
N GLU A 173 5.88 -15.68 -0.09
CA GLU A 173 6.78 -16.39 -1.01
C GLU A 173 8.19 -15.80 -0.98
N THR A 174 8.29 -14.49 -0.73
CA THR A 174 9.53 -13.73 -0.87
C THR A 174 10.23 -13.42 0.45
N LEU A 175 9.74 -13.95 1.58
CA LEU A 175 10.32 -13.70 2.91
C LEU A 175 11.81 -14.04 2.97
N LEU A 176 12.21 -15.15 2.34
CA LEU A 176 13.62 -15.54 2.27
C LEU A 176 14.47 -14.57 1.45
N ASN A 177 13.89 -13.87 0.48
CA ASN A 177 14.57 -12.79 -0.24
C ASN A 177 14.69 -11.54 0.63
N LEU A 178 13.64 -11.18 1.37
CA LEU A 178 13.69 -10.09 2.36
C LEU A 178 14.77 -10.34 3.41
N PHE A 179 14.93 -11.57 3.90
CA PHE A 179 15.94 -11.90 4.91
C PHE A 179 17.40 -11.80 4.43
N LYS A 180 17.63 -11.65 3.12
CA LYS A 180 18.95 -11.34 2.56
C LYS A 180 19.35 -9.88 2.81
N VAL A 181 18.39 -9.01 3.15
CA VAL A 181 18.68 -7.65 3.60
C VAL A 181 19.43 -7.73 4.94
N PRO A 182 20.59 -7.07 5.08
CA PRO A 182 21.33 -7.06 6.34
C PRO A 182 20.47 -6.59 7.51
N GLU A 183 20.59 -7.23 8.68
CA GLU A 183 19.81 -6.90 9.90
C GLU A 183 20.05 -5.46 10.40
N ASN A 184 21.21 -4.90 10.09
CA ASN A 184 21.56 -3.52 10.39
C ASN A 184 21.15 -2.51 9.29
N ALA A 185 20.34 -2.92 8.31
CA ALA A 185 19.84 -2.01 7.30
C ALA A 185 18.98 -0.91 7.94
N GLU A 186 19.14 0.32 7.45
CA GLU A 186 18.25 1.41 7.81
C GLU A 186 16.96 1.30 7.00
N TRP A 187 15.82 1.20 7.68
CA TRP A 187 14.51 1.22 7.05
C TRP A 187 13.91 2.62 7.15
N VAL A 188 13.35 3.07 6.03
CA VAL A 188 12.74 4.40 5.88
C VAL A 188 11.44 4.26 5.12
N PHE A 189 10.52 5.17 5.38
CA PHE A 189 9.27 5.27 4.66
C PHE A 189 9.48 5.71 3.22
N LEU A 190 8.50 5.43 2.36
CA LEU A 190 8.54 5.87 0.97
C LEU A 190 8.43 7.40 0.85
N SER A 191 7.66 8.02 1.74
CA SER A 191 7.49 9.48 1.80
C SER A 191 8.82 10.22 2.04
N GLU A 192 9.75 9.59 2.75
CA GLU A 192 11.09 10.12 3.04
C GLU A 192 12.01 10.10 1.81
N GLU A 193 11.64 9.36 0.76
CA GLU A 193 12.50 9.08 -0.39
C GLU A 193 12.02 9.68 -1.72
N LEU A 194 10.79 10.18 -1.77
CA LEU A 194 10.15 10.71 -2.97
C LEU A 194 10.14 12.23 -3.03
#